data_AF-A0A291GRF9-F1
#
_entry.id   AF-A0A291GRF9-F1
#
_cell.length_a   1.000
_cell.length_b   1.000
_cell.length_c   1.000
_cell.angle_alpha   90.00
_cell.angle_beta   90.00
_cell.angle_gamma   90.00
#
_symmetry.space_group_name_H-M   'P 1'
#
loop_
_entity.id
_entity.type
_entity.pdbx_description
1 polymer ?
#
loop_
_entity_poly.entity_id
_entity_poly.type
_entity_poly.pdbx_seq_one_letter_code
_entity_poly.pdbx_strand_id
1 'polypeptide(L)'
;MMPVGCRVFGHRPAFRADGPVMRWECERGCGEGGEKVYATAAEAQQFAAAFDRRGDAGLGERAPLLGMFPLRIWRWLRRRDARSG
;
A
#
# COMPACT_ATOMS: atom_id res chain seq x y z
N MET A 1 1.48 -0.12 17.73
CA MET A 1 1.26 -1.50 17.25
C MET A 1 0.81 -1.43 15.81
N MET A 2 1.50 -2.11 14.90
CA MET A 2 1.22 -2.06 13.46
C MET A 2 -0.05 -2.89 13.14
N PRO A 3 -1.14 -2.29 12.64
CA PRO A 3 -2.35 -3.02 12.31
C PRO A 3 -2.10 -3.97 11.13
N VAL A 4 -2.84 -5.09 11.09
CA VAL A 4 -2.69 -6.15 10.08
C VAL A 4 -2.77 -5.59 8.66
N GLY A 5 -3.63 -4.58 8.44
CA GLY A 5 -3.75 -3.90 7.15
C GLY A 5 -2.45 -3.25 6.66
N CYS A 6 -1.70 -2.58 7.53
CA CYS A 6 -0.40 -1.98 7.15
C CYS A 6 0.67 -3.05 6.91
N ARG A 7 0.61 -4.19 7.62
CA ARG A 7 1.56 -5.29 7.44
C ARG A 7 1.36 -6.03 6.12
N VAL A 8 0.10 -6.23 5.71
CA VAL A 8 -0.24 -7.00 4.49
C VAL A 8 -0.16 -6.14 3.22
N PHE A 9 -0.61 -4.89 3.29
CA PHE A 9 -0.74 -4.02 2.11
C PHE A 9 0.25 -2.85 2.09
N GLY A 10 1.10 -2.72 3.11
CA GLY A 10 1.94 -1.53 3.31
C GLY A 10 1.15 -0.34 3.86
N HIS A 11 1.89 0.71 4.25
CA HIS A 11 1.30 1.98 4.67
C HIS A 11 0.63 2.69 3.50
N ARG A 12 -0.50 3.35 3.78
CA ARG A 12 -1.20 4.25 2.85
C ARG A 12 -1.12 5.69 3.38
N PRO A 13 -0.01 6.40 3.13
CA PRO A 13 0.13 7.80 3.55
C PRO A 13 -0.75 8.72 2.68
N ALA A 14 -1.55 9.55 3.33
CA ALA A 14 -2.24 10.69 2.69
C ALA A 14 -1.45 11.96 2.97
N PHE A 15 -1.19 12.74 1.92
CA PHE A 15 -0.36 13.95 2.01
C PHE A 15 -1.23 15.21 1.96
N ARG A 16 -0.90 16.19 2.80
CA ARG A 16 -1.56 17.50 2.87
C ARG A 16 -0.51 18.58 3.07
N ALA A 17 -0.80 19.79 2.59
CA ALA A 17 0.06 20.96 2.82
C ALA A 17 -0.69 21.98 3.67
N ASP A 18 0.00 22.50 4.68
CA ASP A 18 -0.43 23.59 5.56
C ASP A 18 0.65 24.69 5.51
N GLY A 19 0.38 25.73 4.71
CA GLY A 19 1.39 26.74 4.40
C GLY A 19 2.68 26.11 3.86
N PRO A 20 3.87 26.43 4.42
CA PRO A 20 5.16 25.84 4.02
C PRO A 20 5.39 24.42 4.57
N VAL A 21 4.47 23.85 5.33
CA VAL A 21 4.62 22.53 5.96
C VAL A 21 3.81 21.50 5.19
N MET A 22 4.46 20.43 4.73
CA MET A 22 3.78 19.23 4.24
C MET A 22 3.64 18.24 5.38
N ARG A 23 2.44 17.73 5.61
CA ARG A 23 2.15 16.68 6.60
C ARG A 23 1.63 15.44 5.90
N TRP A 24 1.92 14.28 6.45
CA TRP A 24 1.32 13.03 5.99
C TRP A 24 1.01 12.10 7.15
N GLU A 25 -0.09 11.37 7.02
CA GLU A 25 -0.51 10.37 7.99
C GLU A 25 -1.07 9.16 7.28
N CYS A 26 -0.89 7.99 7.88
CA CYS A 26 -1.46 6.77 7.34
C CYS A 26 -2.97 6.75 7.53
N GLU A 27 -3.73 6.68 6.43
CA GLU A 27 -5.21 6.63 6.46
C GLU A 27 -5.75 5.40 7.21
N ARG A 28 -4.92 4.36 7.37
CA ARG A 28 -5.25 3.16 8.14
C ARG A 28 -5.13 3.36 9.66
N GLY A 29 -4.77 4.55 10.13
CA GLY A 29 -4.74 4.93 11.55
C GLY A 29 -3.66 4.22 12.38
N CYS A 30 -2.57 3.76 11.75
CA CYS A 30 -1.49 3.06 12.46
C CYS A 30 -0.53 3.98 13.23
N GLY A 31 -0.71 5.30 13.12
CA GLY A 31 0.18 6.31 13.69
C GLY A 31 1.47 6.55 12.89
N GLU A 32 1.62 5.92 11.73
CA GLU A 32 2.74 6.22 10.82
C GLU A 32 2.44 7.53 10.10
N GLY A 33 3.36 8.49 10.17
CA GLY A 33 3.18 9.81 9.61
C GLY A 33 4.39 10.69 9.87
N GLY A 34 4.33 11.91 9.39
CA GLY A 34 5.38 12.89 9.60
C GLY A 34 5.05 14.24 9.00
N GLU A 35 6.00 15.14 9.15
CA GLU A 35 5.94 16.49 8.59
C GLU A 35 7.28 16.85 7.96
N LYS A 36 7.23 17.76 6.98
CA LYS A 36 8.39 18.33 6.33
C LYS A 36 8.15 19.79 6.01
N VAL A 37 9.07 20.64 6.42
CA VAL A 37 9.03 22.08 6.16
C VAL A 37 9.78 22.39 4.86
N TYR A 38 9.19 23.26 4.05
CA TYR A 38 9.75 23.76 2.79
C TYR A 38 9.98 25.27 2.88
N ALA A 39 10.73 25.83 1.93
CA ALA A 39 10.99 27.27 1.89
C ALA A 39 9.72 28.06 1.53
N THR A 40 8.84 27.48 0.71
CA THR A 40 7.60 28.13 0.28
C THR A 40 6.37 27.21 0.44
N ALA A 41 5.20 27.85 0.57
CA ALA A 41 3.93 27.12 0.57
C ALA A 41 3.63 26.46 -0.79
N ALA A 42 4.07 27.07 -1.88
CA ALA A 42 3.92 26.50 -3.22
C ALA A 42 4.68 25.18 -3.37
N GLU A 43 5.90 25.09 -2.84
CA GLU A 43 6.67 23.84 -2.82
C GLU A 43 5.96 22.77 -1.98
N ALA A 44 5.53 23.10 -0.76
CA ALA A 44 4.81 22.16 0.09
C ALA A 44 3.55 21.60 -0.59
N GLN A 45 2.77 22.45 -1.26
CA GLN A 45 1.59 22.04 -2.04
C GLN A 45 1.95 21.16 -3.24
N GLN A 46 2.98 21.54 -4.00
CA GLN A 46 3.42 20.78 -5.16
C GLN A 46 3.87 19.37 -4.76
N PHE A 47 4.66 19.26 -3.70
CA PHE A 47 5.11 17.97 -3.19
C PHE A 47 3.95 17.15 -2.62
N ALA A 48 3.06 17.75 -1.84
CA ALA A 48 1.87 17.05 -1.33
C ALA A 48 1.05 16.46 -2.48
N ALA A 49 0.74 17.25 -3.51
CA ALA A 49 -0.03 16.81 -4.68
C ALA A 49 0.70 15.78 -5.55
N ALA A 50 2.03 15.79 -5.58
CA ALA A 50 2.84 14.81 -6.30
C ALA A 50 2.88 13.45 -5.57
N PHE A 51 3.04 13.47 -4.25
CA PHE A 51 3.08 12.26 -3.44
C PHE A 51 1.70 11.60 -3.30
N ASP A 52 0.63 12.38 -3.20
CA ASP A 52 -0.75 11.86 -3.13
C ASP A 52 -1.10 11.07 -4.42
N ARG A 53 -0.76 11.61 -5.60
CA ARG A 53 -0.92 10.91 -6.89
C ARG A 53 -0.10 9.62 -6.99
N ARG A 54 1.11 9.59 -6.43
CA ARG A 54 1.98 8.40 -6.44
C ARG A 54 1.47 7.33 -5.47
N GLY A 55 0.87 7.73 -4.35
CA GLY A 55 0.25 6.82 -3.38
C GLY A 55 -0.96 6.08 -3.97
N ASP A 56 -1.81 6.77 -4.74
CA ASP A 56 -3.00 6.17 -5.36
C ASP A 56 -2.65 5.19 -6.49
N ALA A 57 -1.66 5.53 -7.32
CA ALA A 57 -1.19 4.67 -8.41
C ALA A 57 -0.44 3.40 -7.94
N GLY A 58 -0.04 3.32 -6.67
CA GLY A 58 0.85 2.27 -6.16
C GLY A 58 0.18 1.05 -5.52
N LEU A 59 -1.11 1.12 -5.16
CA LEU A 59 -1.73 0.14 -4.25
C LEU A 59 -2.67 -0.88 -4.92
N GLY A 60 -3.02 -0.71 -6.20
CA GLY A 60 -3.78 -1.71 -6.98
C GLY A 60 -2.92 -2.60 -7.87
N GLU A 61 -1.81 -2.07 -8.40
CA GLU A 61 -1.11 -2.70 -9.52
C GLU A 61 0.11 -3.54 -9.13
N ARG A 62 0.51 -3.52 -7.85
CA ARG A 62 1.60 -4.34 -7.31
C ARG A 62 1.22 -5.13 -6.06
N ALA A 63 -0.05 -5.53 -5.94
CA ALA A 63 -0.39 -6.64 -5.05
C ALA A 63 0.20 -7.94 -5.63
N PRO A 64 0.97 -8.71 -4.84
CA PRO A 64 1.78 -9.80 -5.33
C PRO A 64 0.88 -10.96 -5.77
N LEU A 65 1.05 -11.46 -7.00
CA LEU A 65 0.47 -12.73 -7.45
C LEU A 65 1.14 -13.94 -6.75
N LEU A 66 1.51 -13.82 -5.46
CA LEU A 66 2.10 -14.88 -4.62
C LEU A 66 1.14 -15.29 -3.49
N GLY A 67 -0.16 -15.44 -3.80
CA GLY A 67 -1.15 -15.89 -2.82
C GLY A 67 -2.23 -16.85 -3.34
N MET A 68 -2.30 -17.14 -4.65
CA MET A 68 -3.33 -18.05 -5.21
C MET A 68 -2.74 -19.34 -5.82
N PHE A 69 -1.58 -19.76 -5.36
CA PHE A 69 -0.99 -21.05 -5.73
C PHE A 69 -1.06 -22.21 -4.70
N PRO A 70 -1.99 -22.28 -3.71
CA PRO A 70 -2.19 -23.55 -2.99
C PRO A 70 -3.21 -24.48 -3.67
N LEU A 71 -4.23 -23.94 -4.35
CA LEU A 71 -5.40 -24.71 -4.79
C LEU A 71 -5.20 -25.43 -6.14
N ARG A 72 -4.34 -24.90 -7.02
CA ARG A 72 -4.07 -25.54 -8.33
C ARG A 72 -3.21 -26.80 -8.18
N ILE A 73 -2.30 -26.84 -7.22
CA ILE A 73 -1.49 -28.02 -6.90
C ILE A 73 -2.38 -29.14 -6.32
N TRP A 74 -3.29 -28.78 -5.40
CA TRP A 74 -4.20 -29.75 -4.77
C TRP A 74 -5.18 -30.40 -5.76
N ARG A 75 -5.67 -29.65 -6.78
CA ARG A 75 -6.51 -30.21 -7.86
C ARG A 75 -5.76 -31.16 -8.80
N TRP A 76 -4.44 -31.07 -8.87
CA TRP A 76 -3.65 -31.96 -9.74
C TRP A 76 -3.33 -33.30 -9.06
N LEU A 77 -3.04 -33.27 -7.75
CA LEU A 77 -2.89 -34.48 -6.93
C LEU A 77 -4.16 -35.35 -6.93
N ARG A 78 -5.34 -34.74 -6.70
CA ARG A 78 -6.62 -35.49 -6.73
C ARG A 78 -6.97 -36.14 -8.07
N ARG A 79 -6.39 -35.69 -9.20
CA ARG A 79 -6.65 -36.28 -10.52
C ARG A 79 -5.78 -37.48 -10.85
N ARG A 80 -4.74 -37.75 -10.06
CA ARG A 80 -3.90 -38.94 -10.22
C ARG A 80 -4.44 -40.15 -9.48
N ASP A 81 -5.09 -39.95 -8.33
CA ASP A 81 -5.72 -41.06 -7.58
C ASP A 81 -6.90 -41.71 -8.34
N ALA A 82 -7.54 -40.99 -9.26
CA ALA A 82 -8.66 -41.52 -10.05
C ALA A 82 -8.26 -42.37 -11.27
N ARG A 83 -6.95 -42.59 -11.52
CA ARG A 83 -6.45 -43.35 -12.68
C ARG A 83 -5.66 -44.61 -12.32
N SER A 84 -5.79 -45.07 -11.07
CA SER A 84 -5.25 -46.35 -10.59
C SER A 84 -6.33 -47.31 -10.10
N GLY A 85 -7.59 -47.10 -10.51
CA GLY A 85 -8.67 -48.08 -10.44
C GLY A 85 -8.96 -48.65 -11.81
#